data_AF-A0A353LRS9-F1
#
_entry.id   AF-A0A353LRS9-F1
#
_cell.length_a   1.000
_cell.length_b   1.000
_cell.length_c   1.000
_cell.angle_alpha   90.00
_cell.angle_beta   90.00
_cell.angle_gamma   90.00
#
_symmetry.space_group_name_H-M   'P 1'
#
loop_
_entity.id
_entity.type
_entity.pdbx_description
1 polymer ?
#
loop_
_entity_poly.entity_id
_entity_poly.type
_entity_poly.pdbx_seq_one_letter_code
_entity_poly.pdbx_strand_id
1 'polypeptide(L)'
;PKSLDRHNFDLTALAACTPDDGAATLTAFTAGTVAKAVRFLPSTPHEWMVCGGGRHNPVLMQMLARALSVPVLPVEVRGWRGDALEAEAFAYLAARSVLGLPLSLPETTGVSAAMTGGVLSPAF
;
A
#
# COMPACT_ATOMS: atom_id res chain seq x y z
N PRO A 1 5.57 -4.72 13.44
CA PRO A 1 5.38 -3.78 12.30
C PRO A 1 6.59 -3.84 11.37
N LYS A 2 6.40 -3.67 10.06
CA LYS A 2 7.50 -3.62 9.08
C LYS A 2 7.21 -2.57 8.01
N SER A 3 8.25 -1.86 7.57
CA SER A 3 8.22 -0.99 6.40
C SER A 3 9.46 -1.30 5.57
N LEU A 4 9.33 -1.24 4.25
CA LEU A 4 10.41 -1.49 3.29
C LEU A 4 10.43 -0.36 2.27
N ASP A 5 11.59 -0.09 1.71
CA ASP A 5 11.78 0.85 0.63
C ASP A 5 12.68 0.25 -0.47
N ARG A 6 13.09 1.09 -1.43
CA ARG A 6 13.94 0.70 -2.56
C ARG A 6 15.26 0.01 -2.16
N HIS A 7 15.76 0.25 -0.95
CA HIS A 7 17.01 -0.34 -0.44
C HIS A 7 16.83 -1.79 0.04
N ASN A 8 15.58 -2.27 0.15
CA ASN A 8 15.29 -3.63 0.59
C ASN A 8 15.05 -4.62 -0.56
N PHE A 9 15.02 -4.17 -1.81
CA PHE A 9 14.76 -5.01 -2.97
C PHE A 9 16.02 -5.17 -3.81
N ASP A 10 16.65 -6.34 -3.71
CA ASP A 10 17.78 -6.71 -4.56
C ASP A 10 17.30 -7.23 -5.92
N LEU A 11 17.83 -6.63 -6.99
CA LEU A 11 17.50 -6.96 -8.38
C LEU A 11 18.52 -7.92 -9.02
N THR A 12 19.57 -8.35 -8.31
CA THR A 12 20.58 -9.27 -8.86
C THR A 12 19.97 -10.57 -9.38
N ALA A 13 18.89 -11.06 -8.76
CA ALA A 13 18.16 -12.24 -9.23
C ALA A 13 17.54 -12.08 -10.63
N LEU A 14 17.40 -10.85 -11.13
CA LEU A 14 16.84 -10.52 -12.44
C LEU A 14 17.92 -10.15 -13.47
N ALA A 15 19.21 -10.22 -13.12
CA ALA A 15 20.30 -9.73 -13.97
C ALA A 15 20.38 -10.44 -15.34
N ALA A 16 19.92 -11.69 -15.41
CA ALA A 16 19.89 -12.48 -16.65
C ALA A 16 18.55 -12.36 -17.42
N CYS A 17 17.55 -11.65 -16.89
CA CYS A 17 16.26 -11.48 -17.54
C CYS A 17 16.34 -10.42 -18.64
N THR A 18 15.56 -10.62 -19.71
CA THR A 18 15.21 -9.52 -20.61
C THR A 18 14.35 -8.48 -19.86
N PRO A 19 14.23 -7.23 -20.34
CA PRO A 19 13.32 -6.25 -19.73
C PRO A 19 11.88 -6.76 -19.61
N ASP A 20 11.39 -7.48 -20.63
CA ASP A 20 10.04 -8.04 -20.65
C ASP A 20 9.87 -9.14 -19.60
N ASP A 21 10.82 -10.08 -19.53
CA ASP A 21 10.82 -11.15 -18.52
C ASP A 21 10.99 -10.59 -17.11
N GLY A 22 11.82 -9.56 -16.96
CA GLY A 22 12.04 -8.86 -15.69
C GLY A 22 10.77 -8.18 -15.20
N ALA A 23 10.06 -7.47 -16.09
CA ALA A 23 8.78 -6.83 -15.77
C ALA A 23 7.70 -7.87 -15.43
N ALA A 24 7.60 -8.97 -16.18
CA ALA A 24 6.68 -10.06 -15.89
C ALA A 24 6.99 -10.73 -14.54
N THR A 25 8.27 -11.00 -14.27
CA THR A 25 8.73 -11.61 -13.01
C THR A 25 8.45 -10.69 -11.82
N LEU A 26 8.74 -9.39 -11.92
CA LEU A 26 8.46 -8.42 -10.86
C LEU A 26 6.96 -8.25 -10.62
N THR A 27 6.14 -8.27 -11.68
CA THR A 27 4.69 -8.21 -11.54
C THR A 27 4.14 -9.43 -10.79
N ALA A 28 4.61 -10.63 -11.16
CA ALA A 28 4.24 -11.87 -10.48
C ALA A 28 4.76 -11.91 -9.02
N PHE A 29 5.98 -11.44 -8.78
CA PHE A 29 6.55 -11.30 -7.44
C PHE A 29 5.73 -10.35 -6.56
N THR A 30 5.33 -9.19 -7.07
CA THR A 30 4.49 -8.24 -6.34
C THR A 30 3.14 -8.86 -5.99
N ALA A 31 2.43 -9.47 -6.93
CA ALA A 31 1.17 -10.15 -6.63
C ALA A 31 1.33 -11.28 -5.60
N GLY A 32 2.37 -12.10 -5.74
CA GLY A 32 2.66 -13.21 -4.82
C GLY A 32 3.04 -12.75 -3.42
N THR A 33 3.75 -11.62 -3.28
CA THR A 33 4.10 -11.06 -1.96
C THR A 33 2.89 -10.46 -1.25
N VAL A 34 1.97 -9.83 -1.99
CA VAL A 34 0.67 -9.38 -1.45
C VAL A 34 -0.16 -10.58 -0.98
N ALA A 35 -0.29 -11.63 -1.79
CA ALA A 35 -1.02 -12.84 -1.40
C ALA A 35 -0.41 -13.53 -0.17
N LYS A 36 0.92 -13.54 -0.05
CA LYS A 36 1.61 -14.02 1.16
C LYS A 36 1.21 -13.21 2.39
N ALA A 37 0.90 -11.93 2.28
CA ALA A 37 0.57 -11.08 3.43
C ALA A 37 -0.75 -11.47 4.11
N VAL A 38 -1.64 -12.19 3.42
CA VAL A 38 -2.94 -12.66 3.95
C VAL A 38 -2.80 -13.42 5.27
N ARG A 39 -1.72 -14.20 5.45
CA ARG A 39 -1.46 -14.96 6.69
C ARG A 39 -1.30 -14.11 7.95
N PHE A 40 -1.08 -12.80 7.79
CA PHE A 40 -0.93 -11.86 8.89
C PHE A 40 -2.22 -11.14 9.25
N LEU A 41 -3.29 -11.31 8.46
CA LEU A 41 -4.58 -10.72 8.75
C LEU A 41 -5.30 -11.53 9.85
N PRO A 42 -6.06 -10.86 10.74
CA PRO A 42 -6.83 -11.54 11.79
C PRO A 42 -7.96 -12.40 11.21
N SER A 43 -8.45 -12.06 10.03
CA SER A 43 -9.47 -12.80 9.28
C SER A 43 -9.35 -12.50 7.79
N THR A 44 -9.96 -13.34 6.96
CA THR A 44 -10.04 -13.11 5.52
C THR A 44 -10.96 -11.93 5.23
N PRO A 45 -10.52 -10.92 4.44
CA PRO A 45 -11.37 -9.79 4.07
C PRO A 45 -12.44 -10.23 3.07
N HIS A 46 -13.53 -9.46 2.98
CA HIS A 46 -14.58 -9.70 1.98
C HIS A 46 -14.17 -9.27 0.57
N GLU A 47 -13.31 -8.25 0.46
CA GLU A 47 -12.82 -7.69 -0.79
C GLU A 47 -11.49 -6.96 -0.57
N TRP A 48 -10.74 -6.73 -1.65
CA TRP A 48 -9.53 -5.91 -1.69
C TRP A 48 -9.78 -4.67 -2.54
N MET A 49 -9.41 -3.51 -2.00
CA MET A 49 -9.57 -2.22 -2.66
C MET A 49 -8.20 -1.65 -2.98
N VAL A 50 -7.89 -1.49 -4.27
CA VAL A 50 -6.55 -1.12 -4.76
C VAL A 50 -6.52 0.36 -5.15
N CYS A 51 -5.60 1.11 -4.54
CA CYS A 51 -5.29 2.51 -4.85
C CYS A 51 -3.86 2.66 -5.41
N GLY A 52 -3.46 3.89 -5.74
CA GLY A 52 -2.12 4.18 -6.27
C GLY A 52 -1.90 3.66 -7.69
N GLY A 53 -0.73 3.95 -8.27
CA GLY A 53 -0.47 3.70 -9.70
C GLY A 53 -0.58 2.24 -10.13
N GLY A 54 -0.31 1.28 -9.23
CA GLY A 54 -0.37 -0.15 -9.53
C GLY A 54 -1.76 -0.64 -9.96
N ARG A 55 -2.84 0.03 -9.53
CA ARG A 55 -4.21 -0.32 -9.92
C ARG A 55 -4.49 -0.14 -11.42
N HIS A 56 -3.71 0.71 -12.10
CA HIS A 56 -3.81 0.94 -13.55
C HIS A 56 -3.13 -0.16 -14.37
N ASN A 57 -2.37 -1.06 -13.75
CA ASN A 57 -1.74 -2.20 -14.43
C ASN A 57 -2.73 -3.37 -14.51
N PRO A 58 -3.32 -3.66 -15.69
CA PRO A 58 -4.34 -4.70 -15.81
C PRO A 58 -3.77 -6.11 -15.56
N VAL A 59 -2.49 -6.35 -15.86
CA VAL A 59 -1.84 -7.64 -15.61
C VAL A 59 -1.66 -7.85 -14.11
N LEU A 60 -1.19 -6.83 -13.39
CA LEU A 60 -1.06 -6.89 -11.93
C LEU A 60 -2.41 -7.12 -11.25
N MET A 61 -3.45 -6.38 -11.65
CA MET A 61 -4.80 -6.55 -11.10
C MET A 61 -5.35 -7.95 -11.33
N GLN A 62 -5.14 -8.53 -12.52
CA GLN A 62 -5.52 -9.92 -12.79
C GLN A 62 -4.72 -10.92 -11.96
N MET A 63 -3.41 -10.72 -11.80
CA MET A 63 -2.57 -11.60 -10.98
C MET A 63 -2.97 -11.53 -9.49
N LEU A 64 -3.28 -10.34 -8.98
CA LEU A 64 -3.84 -10.17 -7.63
C LEU A 64 -5.17 -10.89 -7.48
N ALA A 65 -6.10 -10.73 -8.43
CA ALA A 65 -7.41 -11.40 -8.40
C ALA A 65 -7.30 -12.94 -8.46
N ARG A 66 -6.28 -13.49 -9.13
CA ARG A 66 -6.01 -14.93 -9.13
C ARG A 66 -5.38 -15.40 -7.82
N ALA A 67 -4.49 -14.59 -7.24
CA ALA A 67 -3.74 -14.95 -6.04
C ALA A 67 -4.55 -14.75 -4.74
N LEU A 68 -5.55 -13.87 -4.77
CA LEU A 68 -6.41 -13.52 -3.64
C LEU A 68 -7.80 -14.13 -3.87
N SER A 69 -8.26 -14.99 -2.95
CA SER A 69 -9.50 -15.77 -3.11
C SER A 69 -10.80 -14.97 -3.01
N VAL A 70 -10.74 -13.65 -2.98
CA VAL A 70 -11.88 -12.73 -2.83
C VAL A 70 -11.73 -11.58 -3.83
N PRO A 71 -12.81 -10.84 -4.16
CA PRO A 71 -12.77 -9.79 -5.16
C PRO A 71 -11.65 -8.78 -4.95
N VAL A 72 -10.96 -8.40 -6.03
CA VAL A 72 -9.94 -7.35 -6.05
C VAL A 72 -10.43 -6.26 -7.00
N LEU A 73 -10.69 -5.07 -6.45
CA LEU A 73 -11.35 -3.98 -7.16
C LEU A 73 -10.53 -2.69 -7.05
N PRO A 74 -10.51 -1.85 -8.10
CA PRO A 74 -9.98 -0.50 -7.98
C PRO A 74 -10.89 0.34 -7.07
N VAL A 75 -10.32 1.25 -6.29
CA VAL A 75 -11.08 2.08 -5.33
C VAL A 75 -12.15 2.96 -6.00
N GLU A 76 -12.02 3.24 -7.29
CA GLU A 76 -12.98 3.98 -8.11
C GLU A 76 -14.39 3.37 -8.10
N VAL A 77 -14.55 2.06 -7.87
CA VAL A 77 -15.88 1.43 -7.77
C VAL A 77 -16.70 1.94 -6.57
N ARG A 78 -16.06 2.58 -5.59
CA ARG A 78 -16.70 3.26 -4.45
C ARG A 78 -16.75 4.78 -4.63
N GLY A 79 -16.38 5.30 -5.80
CA GLY A 79 -16.30 6.73 -6.08
C GLY A 79 -15.08 7.41 -5.47
N TRP A 80 -14.06 6.65 -5.04
CA TRP A 80 -12.83 7.22 -4.49
C TRP A 80 -11.84 7.58 -5.60
N ARG A 81 -10.96 8.54 -5.31
CA ARG A 81 -9.95 9.04 -6.26
C ARG A 81 -8.63 8.33 -6.00
N GLY A 82 -8.40 7.19 -6.65
CA GLY A 82 -7.26 6.32 -6.32
C GLY A 82 -5.87 6.95 -6.52
N ASP A 83 -5.73 7.94 -7.41
CA ASP A 83 -4.48 8.69 -7.61
C ASP A 83 -4.26 9.79 -6.55
N ALA A 84 -5.35 10.26 -5.93
CA ALA A 84 -5.30 11.33 -4.93
C ALA A 84 -5.30 10.81 -3.48
N LEU A 85 -5.56 9.51 -3.27
CA LEU A 85 -5.81 8.96 -1.95
C LEU A 85 -4.65 9.18 -0.96
N GLU A 86 -3.39 9.13 -1.44
CA GLU A 86 -2.22 9.42 -0.60
C GLU A 86 -2.17 10.90 -0.18
N ALA A 87 -2.44 11.82 -1.10
CA ALA A 87 -2.51 13.25 -0.78
C ALA A 87 -3.67 13.57 0.17
N GLU A 88 -4.83 12.93 -0.01
CA GLU A 88 -5.97 13.03 0.89
C GLU A 88 -5.65 12.46 2.29
N ALA A 89 -4.88 11.37 2.37
CA ALA A 89 -4.37 10.83 3.62
C ALA A 89 -3.44 11.83 4.35
N PHE A 90 -2.53 12.49 3.64
CA PHE A 90 -1.71 13.57 4.23
C PHE A 90 -2.54 14.74 4.73
N ALA A 91 -3.57 15.17 3.98
CA ALA A 91 -4.49 16.22 4.42
C ALA A 91 -5.22 15.80 5.71
N TYR A 92 -5.67 14.55 5.81
CA TYR A 92 -6.28 14.00 7.02
C TYR A 92 -5.30 13.98 8.21
N LEU A 93 -4.04 13.58 7.99
CA LEU A 93 -3.01 13.63 9.03
C LEU A 93 -2.71 15.06 9.49
N ALA A 94 -2.69 16.03 8.57
CA ALA A 94 -2.51 17.45 8.92
C ALA A 94 -3.66 17.99 9.77
N ALA A 95 -4.92 17.69 9.41
CA ALA A 95 -6.08 18.08 10.20
C ALA A 95 -6.03 17.50 11.62
N ARG A 96 -5.63 16.23 11.75
CA ARG A 96 -5.45 15.58 13.05
C ARG A 96 -4.30 16.18 13.86
N SER A 97 -3.19 16.53 13.22
CA SER A 97 -2.04 17.19 13.86
C SER A 97 -2.47 18.50 14.52
N VAL A 98 -3.19 19.36 13.78
CA VAL A 98 -3.72 20.64 14.29
C VAL A 98 -4.68 20.44 15.47
N LEU A 99 -5.46 19.36 15.45
CA LEU A 99 -6.38 18.99 16.52
C LEU A 99 -5.73 18.21 17.68
N GLY A 100 -4.41 17.96 17.63
CA GLY A 100 -3.70 17.15 18.63
C GLY A 100 -4.12 15.68 18.69
N LEU A 101 -4.75 15.16 17.63
CA LEU A 101 -5.26 13.79 17.56
C LEU A 101 -4.17 12.80 17.14
N PRO A 102 -4.25 11.51 17.54
CA PRO A 102 -3.24 10.52 17.18
C PRO A 102 -3.07 10.34 15.66
N LEU A 103 -1.84 10.33 15.17
CA LEU A 103 -1.47 10.06 13.78
C LEU A 103 -0.90 8.65 13.60
N SER A 104 -0.32 8.10 14.67
CA SER A 104 0.27 6.77 14.68
C SER A 104 -0.31 5.90 15.80
N LEU A 105 -0.37 4.59 15.54
CA LEU A 105 -0.92 3.59 16.44
C LEU A 105 0.11 2.48 16.69
N PRO A 106 0.10 1.82 17.86
CA PRO A 106 0.99 0.70 18.15
C PRO A 106 0.92 -0.41 17.09
N GLU A 107 -0.28 -0.70 16.58
CA GLU A 107 -0.53 -1.76 15.61
C GLU A 107 0.02 -1.43 14.20
N THR A 108 0.19 -0.15 13.86
CA THR A 108 0.66 0.28 12.53
C THR A 108 2.17 0.49 12.49
N THR A 109 2.74 1.28 13.42
CA THR A 109 4.18 1.62 13.40
C THR A 109 4.97 1.09 14.58
N GLY A 110 4.32 0.55 15.61
CA GLY A 110 5.00 0.04 16.81
C GLY A 110 5.34 1.09 17.86
N VAL A 111 4.70 2.27 17.82
CA VAL A 111 4.78 3.26 18.90
C VAL A 111 4.20 2.69 20.21
N SER A 112 4.65 3.18 21.37
CA SER A 112 4.27 2.63 22.69
C SER A 112 2.81 2.91 23.09
N ALA A 113 2.20 3.94 22.52
CA ALA A 113 0.79 4.30 22.68
C ALA A 113 0.32 5.04 21.41
N ALA A 114 -0.96 5.39 21.32
CA ALA A 114 -1.43 6.25 20.23
C ALA A 114 -0.77 7.64 20.33
N MET A 115 -0.03 8.06 19.30
CA MET A 115 0.79 9.28 19.34
C MET A 115 0.31 10.31 18.33
N THR A 116 0.24 11.58 18.75
CA THR A 116 0.16 12.72 17.84
C THR A 116 1.51 12.95 17.14
N GLY A 117 1.55 13.84 16.16
CA GLY A 117 2.78 14.20 15.44
C GLY A 117 2.55 15.36 14.48
N GLY A 118 3.53 15.59 13.61
CA GLY A 118 3.54 16.73 12.69
C GLY A 118 4.06 18.01 13.35
N VAL A 119 4.54 18.93 12.51
CA VAL A 119 5.00 20.27 12.93
C VAL A 119 4.21 21.28 12.11
N LEU A 120 3.41 22.11 12.79
CA LEU A 120 2.69 23.20 12.14
C LEU A 120 3.67 24.32 11.82
N SER A 121 3.89 24.57 10.53
CA SER A 121 4.53 25.79 10.06
C SER A 121 3.45 26.87 9.90
N PRO A 122 3.49 27.98 10.65
CA PRO A 122 2.54 29.07 10.48
C PRO A 122 2.60 29.65 9.07
N ALA A 123 1.46 30.16 8.58
CA ALA A 123 1.48 31.06 7.43
C ALA A 123 2.18 32.36 7.84
N PHE A 124 2.99 32.91 6.93
CA PHE A 124 3.69 34.19 7.09
C PHE A 124 2.71 35.36 7.12
#